data_AF-A0AAD5AL89-F1
#
_entry.id   AF-A0AAD5AL89-F1
#
_cell.length_a   1.000
_cell.length_b   1.000
_cell.length_c   1.000
_cell.angle_alpha   90.00
_cell.angle_beta   90.00
_cell.angle_gamma   90.00
#
_symmetry.space_group_name_H-M   'P 1'
#
loop_
_entity.id
_entity.type
_entity.pdbx_description
1 polymer ?
#
loop_
_entity_poly.entity_id
_entity_poly.type
_entity_poly.pdbx_seq_one_letter_code
_entity_poly.pdbx_strand_id
1 'polypeptide(L)'
;LQGVDIRHNKDRKVHRKEPKSQDIYLRLLVKLYRFLARRSDAPFNKVVLRRLFMSKTNRPPLALSRLIRKMKLKGRDNKTAVVVGTITDDVRIQNIPKLKVCALRVTSGARRRIMKAGGQIMTFDQLALASPKGQNTVLLSGPRKAREVYRHFGKAPGTPHSHTKPYVCSKGRKFERARGRRASRGYKN
;
A
#
# COMPACT_ATOMS: atom_id res chain seq x y z
N LEU A 1 -13.50 37.62 -32.77
CA LEU A 1 -13.19 36.27 -32.23
C LEU A 1 -14.24 35.92 -31.19
N GLN A 2 -15.10 34.93 -31.46
CA GLN A 2 -16.07 34.44 -30.48
C GLN A 2 -15.31 33.71 -29.36
N GLY A 3 -15.46 34.18 -28.11
CA GLY A 3 -14.90 33.51 -26.95
C GLY A 3 -15.67 32.23 -26.65
N VAL A 4 -14.95 31.14 -26.36
CA VAL A 4 -15.56 29.86 -25.97
C VAL A 4 -15.63 29.81 -24.44
N ASP A 5 -16.85 29.82 -23.89
CA ASP A 5 -17.07 29.68 -22.45
C ASP A 5 -16.96 28.20 -22.01
N ILE A 6 -15.75 27.80 -21.65
CA ILE A 6 -15.48 26.49 -21.05
C ILE A 6 -14.87 26.61 -19.66
N ARG A 7 -15.23 25.66 -18.79
CA ARG A 7 -14.73 25.58 -17.42
C ARG A 7 -13.34 24.93 -17.38
N HIS A 8 -12.30 25.74 -17.25
CA HIS A 8 -10.90 25.29 -17.22
C HIS A 8 -10.40 24.83 -15.82
N ASN A 9 -11.24 24.87 -14.79
CA ASN A 9 -10.81 24.70 -13.40
C ASN A 9 -10.25 23.29 -13.05
N LYS A 10 -10.48 22.28 -13.90
CA LYS A 10 -10.06 20.89 -13.68
C LYS A 10 -9.20 20.30 -14.81
N ASP A 11 -8.77 21.12 -15.76
CA ASP A 11 -7.98 20.66 -16.90
C ASP A 11 -6.65 20.06 -16.45
N ARG A 12 -6.04 20.66 -15.42
CA ARG A 12 -4.82 20.15 -14.81
C ARG A 12 -5.09 18.91 -13.96
N LYS A 13 -4.83 17.74 -14.55
CA LYS A 13 -4.93 16.44 -13.84
C LYS A 13 -3.84 16.27 -12.79
N VAL A 14 -4.22 16.13 -11.51
CA VAL A 14 -3.29 15.92 -10.40
C VAL A 14 -2.92 14.45 -10.24
N HIS A 15 -1.82 14.04 -10.87
CA HIS A 15 -1.22 12.72 -10.69
C HIS A 15 0.30 12.77 -10.83
N ARG A 16 1.00 11.79 -10.25
CA ARG A 16 2.45 11.71 -10.37
C ARG A 16 2.85 11.07 -11.68
N LYS A 17 3.74 11.75 -12.43
CA LYS A 17 4.35 11.25 -13.67
C LYS A 17 5.74 10.62 -13.44
N GLU A 18 6.33 10.88 -12.28
CA GLU A 18 7.66 10.41 -11.87
C GLU A 18 7.74 10.25 -10.33
N PRO A 19 8.72 9.49 -9.81
CA PRO A 19 8.93 9.43 -8.36
C PRO A 19 9.55 10.75 -7.87
N LYS A 20 9.03 11.31 -6.77
CA LYS A 20 9.64 12.47 -6.09
C LYS A 20 11.02 12.14 -5.46
N SER A 21 11.32 10.85 -5.27
CA SER A 21 12.59 10.40 -4.69
C SER A 21 13.76 10.60 -5.65
N GLN A 22 14.93 10.97 -5.13
CA GLN A 22 16.19 11.07 -5.87
C GLN A 22 16.99 9.75 -5.88
N ASP A 23 16.51 8.71 -5.19
CA ASP A 23 17.12 7.38 -5.18
C ASP A 23 17.33 6.83 -6.61
N ILE A 24 18.60 6.58 -6.94
CA ILE A 24 19.05 6.15 -8.27
C ILE A 24 18.48 4.76 -8.60
N TYR A 25 18.46 3.82 -7.65
CA TYR A 25 17.95 2.46 -7.89
C TYR A 25 16.46 2.47 -8.23
N LEU A 26 15.68 3.29 -7.52
CA LEU A 26 14.26 3.46 -7.83
C LEU A 26 14.07 4.09 -9.23
N ARG A 27 14.91 5.05 -9.61
CA ARG A 27 14.86 5.69 -10.94
C ARG A 27 15.22 4.73 -12.05
N LEU A 28 16.19 3.84 -11.86
CA LEU A 28 16.54 2.79 -12.81
C LEU A 28 15.38 1.82 -13.03
N LEU A 29 14.75 1.35 -11.94
CA LEU A 29 13.55 0.52 -12.04
C LEU A 29 12.39 1.24 -12.75
N VAL A 30 12.23 2.54 -12.50
CA VAL A 30 11.24 3.37 -13.20
C VAL A 30 11.54 3.45 -14.70
N LYS A 31 12.80 3.64 -15.10
CA LYS A 31 13.19 3.64 -16.53
C LYS A 31 12.83 2.30 -17.19
N LEU A 32 13.17 1.18 -16.54
CA LEU A 32 12.83 -0.16 -16.99
C LEU A 32 11.32 -0.36 -17.16
N TYR A 33 10.52 -0.08 -16.12
CA TYR A 33 9.07 -0.25 -16.19
C TYR A 33 8.37 0.79 -17.07
N ARG A 34 8.97 1.95 -17.34
CA ARG A 34 8.49 2.91 -18.33
C ARG A 34 8.68 2.38 -19.74
N PHE A 35 9.82 1.75 -20.02
CA PHE A 35 10.03 1.05 -21.29
C PHE A 35 9.03 -0.10 -21.48
N LEU A 36 8.92 -0.99 -20.48
CA LEU A 36 8.00 -2.12 -20.52
C LEU A 36 6.54 -1.68 -20.64
N ALA A 37 6.08 -0.69 -19.87
CA ALA A 37 4.70 -0.23 -19.92
C ALA A 37 4.32 0.45 -21.25
N ARG A 38 5.30 0.95 -21.99
CA ARG A 38 5.11 1.54 -23.33
C ARG A 38 5.16 0.49 -24.43
N ARG A 39 6.09 -0.46 -24.35
CA ARG A 39 6.37 -1.46 -25.41
C ARG A 39 5.60 -2.77 -25.25
N SER A 40 5.08 -3.05 -24.06
CA SER A 40 4.18 -4.17 -23.81
C SER A 40 2.76 -3.69 -23.63
N ASP A 41 1.78 -4.46 -24.12
CA ASP A 41 0.36 -4.17 -23.91
C ASP A 41 -0.17 -4.72 -22.56
N ALA A 42 0.73 -5.17 -21.67
CA ALA A 42 0.34 -5.73 -20.39
C ALA A 42 -0.11 -4.62 -19.40
N PRO A 43 -1.37 -4.65 -18.89
CA PRO A 43 -1.85 -3.66 -17.92
C PRO A 43 -1.09 -3.75 -16.59
N PHE A 44 -0.49 -4.90 -16.28
CA PHE A 44 0.37 -5.11 -15.12
C PHE A 44 1.49 -4.08 -15.02
N ASN A 45 2.24 -3.87 -16.10
CA ASN A 45 3.39 -2.95 -16.12
C ASN A 45 2.96 -1.50 -15.89
N LYS A 46 1.82 -1.09 -16.46
CA LYS A 46 1.20 0.23 -16.23
C LYS A 46 0.83 0.43 -14.76
N VAL A 47 0.39 -0.62 -14.06
CA VAL A 47 0.08 -0.55 -12.62
C VAL A 47 1.36 -0.51 -11.77
N VAL A 48 2.36 -1.35 -12.07
CA VAL A 48 3.65 -1.36 -11.35
C VAL A 48 4.34 0.00 -11.47
N LEU A 49 4.43 0.57 -12.67
CA LEU A 49 5.01 1.89 -12.91
C LEU A 49 4.31 2.98 -12.08
N ARG A 50 2.97 3.02 -12.11
CA ARG A 50 2.20 3.97 -11.29
C ARG A 50 2.47 3.78 -9.79
N ARG A 51 2.66 2.55 -9.32
CA ARG A 51 3.00 2.27 -7.92
C ARG A 51 4.42 2.68 -7.56
N LEU A 52 5.39 2.59 -8.47
CA LEU A 52 6.76 3.08 -8.23
C LEU A 52 6.78 4.60 -7.97
N PHE A 53 5.87 5.36 -8.58
CA PHE A 53 5.72 6.81 -8.34
C PHE A 53 5.09 7.17 -6.98
N MET A 54 4.39 6.22 -6.35
CA MET A 54 3.66 6.49 -5.12
C MET A 54 4.59 6.85 -3.95
N SER A 55 4.10 7.71 -3.06
CA SER A 55 4.78 8.04 -1.80
C SER A 55 4.85 6.83 -0.86
N LYS A 56 5.75 6.88 0.12
CA LYS A 56 5.86 5.87 1.18
C LYS A 56 4.51 5.64 1.89
N THR A 57 3.76 6.71 2.16
CA THR A 57 2.42 6.62 2.79
C THR A 57 1.40 5.85 1.95
N ASN A 58 1.50 5.93 0.61
CA ASN A 58 0.61 5.24 -0.33
C ASN A 58 1.11 3.84 -0.74
N ARG A 59 2.35 3.50 -0.35
CA ARG A 59 2.95 2.15 -0.43
C ARG A 59 3.15 1.56 0.99
N PRO A 60 2.05 1.26 1.70
CA PRO A 60 2.16 0.70 3.05
C PRO A 60 2.88 -0.66 3.03
N PRO A 61 3.59 -1.01 4.12
CA PRO A 61 4.19 -2.33 4.25
C PRO A 61 3.13 -3.44 4.23
N LEU A 62 3.50 -4.61 3.72
CA LEU A 62 2.66 -5.80 3.73
C LEU A 62 3.25 -6.84 4.68
N ALA A 63 2.51 -7.20 5.72
CA ALA A 63 2.89 -8.27 6.65
C ALA A 63 2.82 -9.65 5.98
N LEU A 64 3.75 -10.54 6.36
CA LEU A 64 3.78 -11.93 5.89
C LEU A 64 2.44 -12.66 6.09
N SER A 65 1.78 -12.46 7.22
CA SER A 65 0.46 -13.04 7.50
C SER A 65 -0.60 -12.70 6.48
N ARG A 66 -0.66 -11.43 6.10
CA ARG A 66 -1.61 -10.94 5.11
C ARG A 66 -1.24 -11.43 3.71
N LEU A 67 0.05 -11.52 3.39
CA LEU A 67 0.53 -12.09 2.14
C LEU A 67 0.10 -13.56 2.03
N ILE A 68 0.39 -14.39 3.03
CA ILE A 68 0.02 -15.82 3.06
C ILE A 68 -1.49 -15.98 2.88
N ARG A 69 -2.31 -15.23 3.64
CA ARG A 69 -3.77 -15.30 3.52
C ARG A 69 -4.27 -14.94 2.11
N LYS A 70 -3.60 -14.02 1.41
CA LYS A 70 -3.98 -13.62 0.04
C LYS A 70 -3.46 -14.56 -1.03
N MET A 71 -2.41 -15.32 -0.74
CA MET A 71 -1.89 -16.37 -1.62
C MET A 71 -2.65 -17.70 -1.46
N LYS A 72 -3.17 -18.01 -0.27
CA LYS A 72 -4.03 -19.18 -0.01
C LYS A 72 -5.43 -19.11 -0.66
N LEU A 73 -5.78 -18.02 -1.34
CA LEU A 73 -7.07 -17.94 -2.03
C LEU A 73 -7.06 -18.83 -3.28
N LYS A 74 -8.18 -19.49 -3.58
CA LYS A 74 -8.32 -20.42 -4.72
C LYS A 74 -7.81 -19.81 -6.03
N GLY A 75 -7.05 -20.59 -6.81
CA GLY A 75 -6.54 -20.19 -8.13
C GLY A 75 -5.29 -19.29 -8.09
N ARG A 76 -4.58 -19.24 -6.97
CA ARG A 76 -3.33 -18.47 -6.79
C ARG A 76 -2.13 -19.32 -6.44
N ASP A 77 -2.29 -20.63 -6.54
CA ASP A 77 -1.24 -21.60 -6.32
C ASP A 77 -0.11 -21.39 -7.34
N ASN A 78 1.14 -21.55 -6.88
CA ASN A 78 2.36 -21.38 -7.68
C ASN A 78 2.58 -20.00 -8.33
N LYS A 79 1.74 -19.00 -8.06
CA LYS A 79 1.90 -17.63 -8.57
C LYS A 79 2.91 -16.84 -7.73
N THR A 80 3.57 -15.88 -8.37
CA THR A 80 4.51 -14.97 -7.71
C THR A 80 3.78 -13.80 -7.07
N ALA A 81 3.93 -13.63 -5.75
CA ALA A 81 3.37 -12.52 -5.01
C ALA A 81 4.20 -11.24 -5.26
N VAL A 82 3.61 -10.22 -5.89
CA VAL A 82 4.31 -8.97 -6.24
C VAL A 82 3.85 -7.84 -5.33
N VAL A 83 4.79 -7.19 -4.64
CA VAL A 83 4.53 -6.09 -3.71
C VAL A 83 5.45 -4.91 -4.03
N VAL A 84 4.88 -3.84 -4.58
CA VAL A 84 5.63 -2.57 -4.75
C VAL A 84 5.68 -1.84 -3.41
N GLY A 85 6.54 -2.30 -2.51
CA GLY A 85 6.64 -1.83 -1.13
C GLY A 85 7.58 -2.69 -0.29
N THR A 86 7.40 -2.63 1.02
CA THR A 86 8.18 -3.41 1.99
C THR A 86 7.37 -4.61 2.49
N ILE A 87 8.00 -5.77 2.56
CA ILE A 87 7.43 -6.95 3.24
C ILE A 87 8.02 -7.04 4.63
N THR A 88 7.14 -7.11 5.62
CA THR A 88 7.50 -7.15 7.04
C THR A 88 7.20 -8.50 7.65
N ASP A 89 8.01 -8.89 8.63
CA ASP A 89 7.80 -10.12 9.39
C ASP A 89 6.53 -10.02 10.25
N ASP A 90 5.98 -11.19 10.58
CA ASP A 90 4.87 -11.32 11.52
C ASP A 90 5.13 -12.51 12.44
N VAL A 91 5.59 -12.19 13.65
CA VAL A 91 6.00 -13.16 14.68
C VAL A 91 4.85 -14.06 15.16
N ARG A 92 3.60 -13.65 14.94
CA ARG A 92 2.40 -14.39 15.38
C ARG A 92 2.15 -15.65 14.55
N ILE A 93 2.70 -15.72 13.34
CA ILE A 93 2.63 -16.92 12.51
C ILE A 93 3.84 -17.77 12.79
N GLN A 94 3.67 -19.08 12.85
CA GLN A 94 4.77 -20.03 12.97
C GLN A 94 5.11 -20.60 11.58
N ASN A 95 4.12 -21.21 10.92
CA ASN A 95 4.29 -21.92 9.66
C ASN A 95 4.16 -20.99 8.45
N ILE A 96 5.22 -20.93 7.64
CA ILE A 96 5.25 -20.18 6.38
C ILE A 96 5.28 -21.19 5.21
N PRO A 97 4.33 -21.13 4.27
CA PRO A 97 4.38 -21.96 3.08
C PRO A 97 5.51 -21.51 2.14
N LYS A 98 5.91 -22.40 1.22
CA LYS A 98 6.83 -22.04 0.13
C LYS A 98 6.21 -20.93 -0.73
N LEU A 99 6.85 -19.77 -0.78
CA LEU A 99 6.34 -18.59 -1.48
C LEU A 99 7.37 -18.07 -2.48
N LYS A 100 6.91 -17.69 -3.68
CA LYS A 100 7.68 -16.87 -4.63
C LYS A 100 7.23 -15.42 -4.47
N VAL A 101 8.16 -14.54 -4.10
CA VAL A 101 7.82 -13.17 -3.69
C VAL A 101 8.72 -12.17 -4.39
N CYS A 102 8.14 -11.11 -4.95
CA CYS A 102 8.87 -9.96 -5.48
C CYS A 102 8.52 -8.70 -4.68
N ALA A 103 9.54 -7.98 -4.18
CA ALA A 103 9.34 -6.75 -3.44
C ALA A 103 10.48 -5.75 -3.61
N LEU A 104 10.24 -4.48 -3.24
CA LEU A 104 11.31 -3.47 -3.21
C LEU A 104 12.24 -3.68 -2.01
N ARG A 105 11.65 -4.04 -0.86
CA ARG A 105 12.38 -4.32 0.37
C ARG A 105 11.73 -5.47 1.10
N VAL A 106 12.54 -6.32 1.72
CA VAL A 106 12.08 -7.37 2.64
C VAL A 106 12.87 -7.19 3.94
N THR A 107 12.20 -7.19 5.08
CA THR A 107 12.89 -7.10 6.38
C THR A 107 13.73 -8.37 6.62
N SER A 108 14.81 -8.25 7.40
CA SER A 108 15.73 -9.36 7.68
C SER A 108 15.01 -10.59 8.26
N GLY A 109 14.10 -10.39 9.21
CA GLY A 109 13.26 -11.45 9.78
C GLY A 109 12.40 -12.14 8.73
N ALA A 110 11.69 -11.36 7.90
CA ALA A 110 10.86 -11.92 6.84
C ALA A 110 11.68 -12.68 5.79
N ARG A 111 12.85 -12.13 5.42
CA ARG A 111 13.77 -12.75 4.45
C ARG A 111 14.25 -14.12 4.95
N ARG A 112 14.74 -14.19 6.18
CA ARG A 112 15.20 -15.43 6.81
C ARG A 112 14.12 -16.50 6.81
N ARG A 113 12.90 -16.12 7.19
CA ARG A 113 11.79 -17.07 7.32
C ARG A 113 11.26 -17.57 5.98
N ILE A 114 11.18 -16.72 4.96
CA ILE A 114 10.81 -17.14 3.60
C ILE A 114 11.86 -18.11 3.05
N MET A 115 13.16 -17.78 3.19
CA MET A 115 14.25 -18.62 2.70
C MET A 115 14.29 -19.96 3.44
N LYS A 116 14.11 -19.97 4.77
CA LYS A 116 14.02 -21.20 5.58
C LYS A 116 12.86 -22.12 5.14
N ALA A 117 11.75 -21.54 4.70
CA ALA A 117 10.61 -22.29 4.15
C ALA A 117 10.83 -22.77 2.69
N GLY A 118 12.04 -22.59 2.13
CA GLY A 118 12.35 -22.92 0.73
C GLY A 118 11.72 -21.98 -0.30
N GLY A 119 11.25 -20.80 0.13
CA GLY A 119 10.69 -19.77 -0.74
C GLY A 119 11.77 -18.96 -1.48
N GLN A 120 11.35 -18.27 -2.54
CA GLN A 120 12.21 -17.44 -3.37
C GLN A 120 11.85 -15.96 -3.21
N ILE A 121 12.85 -15.11 -3.07
CA ILE A 121 12.70 -13.65 -3.03
C ILE A 121 13.37 -13.08 -4.28
N MET A 122 12.62 -12.31 -5.05
CA MET A 122 13.05 -11.68 -6.29
C MET A 122 13.01 -10.16 -6.17
N THR A 123 13.90 -9.51 -6.92
CA THR A 123 13.84 -8.07 -7.19
C THR A 123 12.98 -7.79 -8.42
N PHE A 124 12.65 -6.52 -8.64
CA PHE A 124 11.78 -6.11 -9.75
C PHE A 124 12.43 -6.23 -11.13
N ASP A 125 13.76 -6.09 -11.20
CA ASP A 125 14.58 -6.39 -12.38
C ASP A 125 14.56 -7.89 -12.72
N GLN A 126 14.77 -8.77 -11.74
CA GLN A 126 14.65 -10.22 -11.92
C GLN A 126 13.23 -10.63 -12.34
N LEU A 127 12.20 -10.00 -11.76
CA LEU A 127 10.81 -10.25 -12.15
C LEU A 127 10.55 -9.82 -13.60
N ALA A 128 11.12 -8.69 -14.04
CA ALA A 128 10.98 -8.22 -15.42
C ALA A 128 11.61 -9.19 -16.43
N LEU A 129 12.72 -9.85 -16.08
CA LEU A 129 13.32 -10.91 -16.90
C LEU A 129 12.46 -12.18 -16.92
N ALA A 130 12.01 -12.64 -15.74
CA ALA A 130 11.25 -13.89 -15.63
C ALA A 130 9.82 -13.80 -16.17
N SER A 131 9.19 -12.62 -16.09
CA SER A 131 7.78 -12.44 -16.47
C SER A 131 7.55 -11.02 -16.96
N PRO A 132 8.04 -10.65 -18.17
CA PRO A 132 7.98 -9.28 -18.69
C PRO A 132 6.55 -8.76 -18.89
N LYS A 133 5.59 -9.66 -19.11
CA LYS A 133 4.14 -9.34 -19.21
C LYS A 133 3.39 -9.46 -17.86
N GLY A 134 4.05 -9.89 -16.78
CA GLY A 134 3.43 -10.11 -15.47
C GLY A 134 2.58 -11.38 -15.38
N GLN A 135 2.84 -12.38 -16.23
CA GLN A 135 2.17 -13.68 -16.20
C GLN A 135 2.38 -14.39 -14.85
N ASN A 136 1.37 -15.13 -14.38
CA ASN A 136 1.41 -15.86 -13.11
C ASN A 136 1.81 -15.01 -11.90
N THR A 137 1.49 -13.71 -11.92
CA THR A 137 1.73 -12.82 -10.78
C THR A 137 0.44 -12.47 -10.04
N VAL A 138 0.56 -12.23 -8.74
CA VAL A 138 -0.51 -11.68 -7.90
C VAL A 138 -0.03 -10.37 -7.30
N LEU A 139 -0.57 -9.27 -7.80
CA LEU A 139 -0.20 -7.93 -7.34
C LEU A 139 -0.94 -7.57 -6.05
N LEU A 140 -0.19 -7.42 -4.95
CA LEU A 140 -0.73 -7.16 -3.62
C LEU A 140 -0.37 -5.75 -3.12
N SER A 141 -1.09 -5.27 -2.12
CA SER A 141 -0.82 -4.02 -1.42
C SER A 141 -1.12 -4.18 0.07
N GLY A 142 -0.31 -3.53 0.90
CA GLY A 142 -0.63 -3.35 2.32
C GLY A 142 -1.91 -2.52 2.53
N PRO A 143 -2.48 -2.54 3.74
CA PRO A 143 -3.68 -1.77 4.07
C PRO A 143 -3.35 -0.27 4.15
N ARG A 144 -3.85 0.52 3.19
CA ARG A 144 -3.55 1.97 3.11
C ARG A 144 -4.13 2.77 4.26
N LYS A 145 -5.33 2.42 4.73
CA LYS A 145 -6.06 3.13 5.79
C LYS A 145 -5.72 2.68 7.22
N ALA A 146 -4.72 1.81 7.41
CA ALA A 146 -4.37 1.29 8.73
C ALA A 146 -3.62 2.29 9.63
N ARG A 147 -3.18 3.43 9.09
CA ARG A 147 -2.45 4.46 9.86
C ARG A 147 -3.40 5.20 10.80
N GLU A 148 -2.88 5.62 11.94
CA GLU A 148 -3.61 6.37 12.96
C GLU A 148 -4.23 7.67 12.42
N VAL A 149 -3.55 8.36 11.50
CA VAL A 149 -4.06 9.58 10.87
C VAL A 149 -5.47 9.38 10.29
N TYR A 150 -5.77 8.21 9.72
CA TYR A 150 -7.09 7.93 9.16
C TYR A 150 -8.19 7.74 10.23
N ARG A 151 -7.82 7.49 11.50
CA ARG A 151 -8.78 7.43 12.61
C ARG A 151 -9.29 8.81 13.02
N HIS A 152 -8.55 9.85 12.69
CA HIS A 152 -8.91 11.25 12.94
C HIS A 152 -9.64 11.90 11.76
N PHE A 153 -9.71 11.21 10.61
CA PHE A 153 -10.44 11.68 9.45
C PHE A 153 -11.90 11.22 9.50
N GLY A 154 -12.78 12.02 8.90
CA GLY A 154 -14.21 11.71 8.80
C GLY A 154 -15.05 12.84 9.38
N LYS A 155 -16.29 12.50 9.75
CA LYS A 155 -17.21 13.41 10.42
C LYS A 155 -16.59 13.91 11.72
N ALA A 156 -16.85 15.18 12.09
CA ALA A 156 -16.20 15.77 13.26
C ALA A 156 -16.43 14.93 14.54
N PRO A 157 -15.44 14.84 15.44
CA PRO A 157 -15.64 14.24 16.76
C PRO A 157 -16.74 15.01 17.51
N GLY A 158 -17.77 14.30 17.98
CA GLY A 158 -18.87 14.91 18.72
C GLY A 158 -20.12 15.23 17.88
N THR A 159 -20.14 14.92 16.58
CA THR A 159 -21.44 14.86 15.86
C THR A 159 -22.14 13.52 16.10
N PRO A 160 -23.47 13.43 16.02
CA PRO A 160 -24.20 12.18 16.20
C PRO A 160 -23.67 11.05 15.30
N HIS A 161 -23.53 9.86 15.89
CA HIS A 161 -23.05 8.63 15.25
C HIS A 161 -21.61 8.71 14.68
N SER A 162 -20.80 9.69 15.11
CA SER A 162 -19.39 9.79 14.72
C SER A 162 -18.48 9.05 15.68
N HIS A 163 -17.64 8.18 15.12
CA HIS A 163 -16.60 7.45 15.86
C HIS A 163 -15.18 7.97 15.57
N THR A 164 -15.06 9.16 14.98
CA THR A 164 -13.77 9.78 14.69
C THR A 164 -13.00 10.05 15.99
N LYS A 165 -11.74 9.60 16.03
CA LYS A 165 -10.86 9.80 17.18
C LYS A 165 -10.55 11.31 17.32
N PRO A 166 -10.80 11.96 18.46
CA PRO A 166 -10.37 13.34 18.68
C PRO A 166 -8.84 13.42 18.84
N TYR A 167 -8.28 14.60 18.57
CA TYR A 167 -6.89 14.90 18.89
C TYR A 167 -6.81 15.37 20.35
N VAL A 168 -6.20 14.56 21.21
CA VAL A 168 -6.08 14.85 22.65
C VAL A 168 -4.62 14.67 23.05
N CYS A 169 -4.09 15.59 23.85
CA CYS A 169 -2.69 15.54 24.30
C CYS A 169 -2.36 14.29 25.13
N SER A 170 -3.32 13.82 25.94
CA SER A 170 -3.17 12.63 26.78
C SER A 170 -4.48 11.88 26.90
N LYS A 171 -4.40 10.55 27.11
CA LYS A 171 -5.58 9.70 27.27
C LYS A 171 -5.76 9.36 28.75
N GLY A 172 -6.87 9.79 29.34
CA GLY A 172 -7.18 9.50 30.75
C GLY A 172 -8.59 9.92 31.15
N ARG A 173 -8.95 9.68 32.42
CA ARG A 173 -10.28 10.00 32.97
C ARG A 173 -10.63 11.49 32.81
N LYS A 174 -9.64 12.37 33.00
CA LYS A 174 -9.79 13.83 32.99
C LYS A 174 -9.71 14.47 31.59
N PHE A 175 -9.47 13.69 30.53
CA PHE A 175 -9.27 14.22 29.18
C PHE A 175 -10.43 13.86 28.26
N GLU A 176 -11.25 14.85 27.88
CA GLU A 176 -12.36 14.73 26.91
C GLU A 176 -13.35 13.57 27.16
N ARG A 177 -13.72 13.32 28.42
CA ARG A 177 -14.71 12.29 28.81
C ARG A 177 -15.95 12.82 29.54
N ALA A 178 -16.08 14.14 29.66
CA ALA A 178 -17.15 14.80 30.40
C ALA A 178 -18.33 15.14 29.49
N ARG A 179 -18.66 16.44 29.36
CA ARG A 179 -19.79 16.93 28.56
C ARG A 179 -19.67 16.50 27.10
N GLY A 180 -20.78 16.07 26.49
CA GLY A 180 -20.85 15.61 25.11
C GLY A 180 -20.44 14.16 24.87
N ARG A 181 -19.96 13.45 25.90
CA ARG A 181 -19.60 12.02 25.83
C ARG A 181 -20.46 11.12 26.71
N ARG A 182 -21.19 11.69 27.67
CA ARG A 182 -21.99 10.96 28.66
C ARG A 182 -23.30 11.68 28.90
N ALA A 183 -24.40 10.93 28.96
CA ALA A 183 -25.74 11.49 29.17
C ALA A 183 -25.84 12.21 30.53
N SER A 184 -25.14 11.73 31.56
CA SER A 184 -25.14 12.33 32.90
C SER A 184 -24.45 13.69 33.03
N ARG A 185 -23.80 14.20 31.97
CA ARG A 185 -23.10 15.49 31.97
C ARG A 185 -23.54 16.32 30.76
N GLY A 186 -24.77 16.83 30.80
CA GLY A 186 -25.35 17.70 29.77
C GLY A 186 -25.98 16.93 28.60
N TYR A 187 -25.19 16.22 27.80
CA TYR A 187 -25.69 15.42 26.68
C TYR A 187 -24.65 14.40 26.19
N LYS A 188 -25.11 13.43 25.38
CA LYS A 188 -24.26 12.48 24.66
C LYS A 188 -24.68 12.44 23.19
N ASN A 189 -23.70 12.65 22.32
CA ASN A 189 -23.84 12.50 20.87
C ASN A 189 -23.37 11.12 20.38
#